data_AF-A0AAX2J4Q9-F1
#
_entry.id   AF-A0AAX2J4Q9-F1
#
_cell.length_a   1.000
_cell.length_b   1.000
_cell.length_c   1.000
_cell.angle_alpha   90.00
_cell.angle_beta   90.00
_cell.angle_gamma   90.00
#
_symmetry.space_group_name_H-M   'P 1'
#
loop_
_entity.id
_entity.type
_entity.pdbx_description
1 polymer ?
#
loop_
_entity_poly.entity_id
_entity_poly.type
_entity_poly.pdbx_seq_one_letter_code
_entity_poly.pdbx_strand_id
1 'polypeptide(L)'
;MQAISLIDPITPAIKSLRQCCLLTDGNAHRTDLLAQHNLDFAHNDKISEAMLPEIRTVAMLIAASRHDFSQASPAQFTDEADWFAARIIVLNVRHFHLNVRLAPMLHLANQRAEQFAAHYDLPFMPAQIRPSLHQKRPNGILLMDCAITGTAHENLLENSRALRALLFKIV
;
A
#
# COMPACT_ATOMS: atom_id res chain seq x y z
N MET A 1 -22.56 14.53 48.77
CA MET A 1 -21.53 13.55 48.36
C MET A 1 -22.16 12.67 47.28
N GLN A 2 -21.99 13.01 46.00
CA GLN A 2 -22.49 12.23 44.86
C GLN A 2 -21.30 11.80 44.03
N ALA A 3 -21.23 10.50 43.77
CA ALA A 3 -20.14 9.84 43.07
C ALA A 3 -20.13 10.24 41.58
N ILE A 4 -18.95 10.64 41.12
CA ILE A 4 -18.63 10.93 39.73
C ILE A 4 -18.61 9.59 38.98
N SER A 5 -19.49 9.44 37.98
CA SER A 5 -19.40 8.35 37.01
C SER A 5 -18.16 8.58 36.15
N LEU A 6 -17.18 7.69 36.28
CA LEU A 6 -16.01 7.66 35.42
C LEU A 6 -16.47 7.36 33.99
N ILE A 7 -16.11 8.26 33.09
CA ILE A 7 -16.28 8.11 31.65
C ILE A 7 -15.38 6.94 31.25
N ASP A 8 -15.97 5.85 30.73
CA ASP A 8 -15.21 4.78 30.11
C ASP A 8 -14.32 5.38 29.01
N PRO A 9 -13.00 5.14 29.00
CA PRO A 9 -12.16 5.59 27.91
C PRO A 9 -12.63 4.87 26.65
N ILE A 10 -13.13 5.64 25.69
CA ILE A 10 -13.43 5.19 24.33
C ILE A 10 -12.12 4.67 23.75
N THR A 11 -11.86 3.38 23.96
CA THR A 11 -10.77 2.67 23.32
C THR A 11 -11.24 2.48 21.88
N PRO A 12 -10.61 3.12 20.87
CA PRO A 12 -11.04 2.91 19.50
C PRO A 12 -10.93 1.42 19.20
N ALA A 13 -12.05 0.79 18.84
CA ALA A 13 -12.09 -0.62 18.49
C ALA A 13 -10.98 -0.90 17.48
N ILE A 14 -10.05 -1.79 17.84
CA ILE A 14 -8.94 -2.17 16.97
C ILE A 14 -9.56 -2.78 15.72
N LYS A 15 -9.66 -1.98 14.66
CA LYS A 15 -10.14 -2.44 13.37
C LYS A 15 -9.11 -3.45 12.87
N SER A 16 -9.50 -4.71 12.78
CA SER A 16 -8.63 -5.78 12.31
C SER A 16 -8.07 -5.41 10.94
N LEU A 17 -6.75 -5.40 10.79
CA LEU A 17 -6.11 -5.14 9.51
C LEU A 17 -6.30 -6.35 8.58
N ARG A 18 -6.67 -6.07 7.33
CA ARG A 18 -6.78 -7.09 6.28
C ARG A 18 -5.39 -7.34 5.72
N GLN A 19 -4.90 -8.58 5.82
CA GLN A 19 -3.63 -8.96 5.21
C GLN A 19 -3.83 -9.22 3.72
N CYS A 20 -3.16 -8.42 2.89
CA CYS A 20 -3.25 -8.45 1.44
C CYS A 20 -1.93 -8.94 0.83
N CYS A 21 -2.05 -9.72 -0.24
CA CYS A 21 -0.94 -10.15 -1.09
C CYS A 21 -1.02 -9.42 -2.43
N LEU A 22 -0.26 -8.34 -2.56
CA LEU A 22 -0.18 -7.55 -3.78
C LEU A 22 0.83 -8.18 -4.73
N LEU A 23 0.38 -8.50 -5.95
CA LEU A 23 1.27 -8.78 -7.08
C LEU A 23 1.73 -7.46 -7.67
N THR A 24 3.00 -7.12 -7.49
CA THR A 24 3.60 -5.87 -7.95
C THR A 24 4.00 -6.01 -9.42
N ASP A 25 3.05 -5.83 -10.31
CA ASP A 25 3.15 -6.07 -11.76
C ASP A 25 3.35 -4.76 -12.55
N GLY A 26 4.12 -3.84 -11.96
CA GLY A 26 4.25 -2.41 -12.25
C GLY A 26 4.44 -1.92 -13.69
N ASN A 27 4.43 -2.77 -14.72
CA ASN A 27 4.12 -2.48 -16.14
C ASN A 27 4.13 -3.80 -16.92
N ALA A 28 2.99 -4.47 -17.09
CA ALA A 28 2.85 -5.76 -17.76
C ALA A 28 3.08 -5.70 -19.29
N HIS A 29 4.32 -5.47 -19.71
CA HIS A 29 4.83 -5.81 -21.06
C HIS A 29 5.78 -7.02 -20.99
N ARG A 30 6.07 -7.49 -19.78
CA ARG A 30 6.90 -8.65 -19.45
C ARG A 30 6.04 -9.71 -18.79
N THR A 31 5.23 -10.40 -19.59
CA THR A 31 4.37 -11.52 -19.16
C THR A 31 5.17 -12.67 -18.55
N ASP A 32 6.48 -12.74 -18.80
CA ASP A 32 7.42 -13.64 -18.13
C ASP A 32 7.61 -13.32 -16.63
N LEU A 33 7.34 -12.09 -16.18
CA LEU A 33 7.33 -11.71 -14.75
C LEU A 33 5.99 -12.02 -14.06
N LEU A 34 4.95 -12.29 -14.83
CA LEU A 34 3.73 -12.96 -14.36
C LEU A 34 3.91 -14.49 -14.32
N ALA A 35 5.16 -14.99 -14.35
CA ALA A 35 5.47 -16.41 -14.25
C ALA A 35 4.55 -17.09 -13.24
N GLN A 36 3.99 -18.23 -13.64
CA GLN A 36 3.00 -19.02 -12.89
C GLN A 36 3.33 -19.15 -11.39
N HIS A 37 4.62 -19.14 -11.05
CA HIS A 37 5.18 -19.13 -9.69
C HIS A 37 4.63 -18.04 -8.75
N ASN A 38 4.25 -16.85 -9.25
CA ASN A 38 3.69 -15.80 -8.39
C ASN A 38 2.23 -16.11 -7.98
N LEU A 39 1.50 -16.83 -8.83
CA LEU A 39 0.13 -17.26 -8.56
C LEU A 39 0.09 -18.48 -7.63
N ASP A 40 1.15 -19.29 -7.61
CA ASP A 40 1.25 -20.48 -6.75
C ASP A 40 1.55 -20.16 -5.27
N PHE A 41 1.91 -18.91 -4.94
CA PHE A 41 2.11 -18.50 -3.56
C PHE A 41 0.79 -18.63 -2.78
N ALA A 42 0.74 -19.50 -1.78
CA ALA A 42 -0.49 -19.77 -1.03
C ALA A 42 -0.88 -18.56 -0.16
N HIS A 43 -1.89 -17.80 -0.61
CA HIS A 43 -2.48 -16.68 0.12
C HIS A 43 -3.93 -16.48 -0.35
N ASN A 44 -4.85 -16.26 0.59
CA ASN A 44 -6.29 -16.20 0.30
C ASN A 44 -6.76 -14.84 -0.23
N ASP A 45 -5.93 -13.81 -0.07
CA ASP A 45 -6.28 -12.43 -0.41
C ASP A 45 -5.25 -11.84 -1.38
N LYS A 46 -5.31 -12.28 -2.65
CA LYS A 46 -4.40 -11.84 -3.72
C LYS A 46 -5.00 -10.70 -4.53
N ILE A 47 -4.21 -9.68 -4.82
CA ILE A 47 -4.62 -8.47 -5.55
C ILE A 47 -3.57 -8.13 -6.60
N SER A 48 -3.99 -7.74 -7.80
CA SER A 48 -3.09 -7.28 -8.87
C SER A 48 -2.95 -5.76 -8.82
N GLU A 49 -1.72 -5.26 -8.77
CA GLU A 49 -1.45 -3.82 -8.79
C GLU A 49 -1.86 -3.16 -10.12
N ALA A 50 -1.78 -3.87 -11.25
CA ALA A 50 -2.21 -3.39 -12.57
C ALA A 50 -3.72 -3.14 -12.63
N MET A 51 -4.50 -3.81 -11.76
CA MET A 51 -5.93 -3.58 -11.64
C MET A 51 -6.29 -2.41 -10.71
N LEU A 52 -5.31 -1.79 -10.07
CA LEU A 52 -5.44 -0.65 -9.16
C LEU A 52 -4.69 0.57 -9.71
N PRO A 53 -5.15 1.16 -10.83
CA PRO A 53 -4.46 2.27 -11.47
C PRO A 53 -4.27 3.49 -10.55
N GLU A 54 -5.09 3.61 -9.51
CA GLU A 54 -4.99 4.66 -8.49
C GLU A 54 -3.60 4.68 -7.82
N ILE A 55 -2.97 3.52 -7.62
CA ILE A 55 -1.61 3.43 -7.06
C ILE A 55 -0.60 4.10 -7.99
N ARG A 56 -0.67 3.83 -9.30
CA ARG A 56 0.24 4.46 -10.28
C ARG A 56 -0.03 5.96 -10.40
N THR A 57 -1.28 6.37 -10.40
CA THR A 57 -1.63 7.79 -10.42
C THR A 57 -1.02 8.53 -9.22
N VAL A 58 -1.22 8.01 -8.01
CA VAL A 58 -0.66 8.65 -6.79
C VAL A 58 0.86 8.63 -6.80
N ALA A 59 1.51 7.53 -7.20
CA ALA A 59 2.97 7.46 -7.28
C ALA A 59 3.53 8.54 -8.24
N MET A 60 2.89 8.73 -9.40
CA MET A 60 3.28 9.75 -10.37
C MET A 60 3.06 11.17 -9.83
N LEU A 61 1.95 11.42 -9.13
CA LEU A 61 1.69 12.74 -8.53
C LEU A 61 2.70 13.07 -7.43
N ILE A 62 3.06 12.09 -6.59
CA ILE A 62 4.12 12.23 -5.57
C ILE A 62 5.47 12.53 -6.24
N ALA A 63 5.81 11.80 -7.31
CA ALA A 63 7.05 12.04 -8.04
C ALA A 63 7.08 13.41 -8.74
N ALA A 64 5.94 13.86 -9.26
CA ALA A 64 5.80 15.18 -9.86
C ALA A 64 5.93 16.29 -8.82
N SER A 65 5.34 16.14 -7.62
CA SER A 65 5.36 17.17 -6.58
C SER A 65 6.75 17.45 -6.02
N ARG A 66 7.69 16.51 -6.15
CA ARG A 66 9.10 16.67 -5.74
C ARG A 66 10.02 17.12 -6.87
N HIS A 67 9.55 17.15 -8.12
CA HIS A 67 10.38 17.48 -9.26
C HIS A 67 10.45 19.00 -9.48
N ASP A 68 11.66 19.50 -9.68
CA ASP A 68 11.89 20.88 -10.15
C ASP A 68 11.72 20.92 -11.67
N PHE A 69 10.57 21.42 -12.11
CA PHE A 69 10.23 21.55 -13.54
C PHE A 69 11.05 22.61 -14.28
N SER A 70 11.94 23.35 -13.61
CA SER A 70 12.93 24.19 -14.29
C SER A 70 14.13 23.38 -14.82
N GLN A 71 14.29 22.12 -14.38
CA GLN A 71 15.35 21.21 -14.81
C GLN A 71 14.89 20.30 -15.96
N ALA A 72 15.84 19.65 -16.63
CA ALA A 72 15.54 18.60 -17.59
C ALA A 72 14.78 17.44 -16.94
N SER A 73 13.85 16.83 -17.68
CA SER A 73 13.11 15.67 -17.20
C SER A 73 14.06 14.50 -16.93
N PRO A 74 13.91 13.81 -15.78
CA PRO A 74 14.73 12.65 -15.47
C PRO A 74 14.38 11.46 -16.37
N ALA A 75 15.29 10.50 -16.47
CA ALA A 75 15.04 9.24 -17.18
C ALA A 75 13.89 8.44 -16.55
N GLN A 76 13.68 8.59 -15.24
CA GLN A 76 12.59 7.98 -14.49
C GLN A 76 12.07 8.97 -13.45
N PHE A 77 10.78 9.28 -13.50
CA PHE A 77 10.15 10.18 -12.53
C PHE A 77 9.97 9.50 -11.16
N THR A 78 9.37 8.31 -11.14
CA THR A 78 9.10 7.57 -9.89
C THR A 78 10.20 6.61 -9.49
N ASP A 79 10.53 6.56 -8.21
CA ASP A 79 11.38 5.53 -7.61
C ASP A 79 10.56 4.58 -6.68
N GLU A 80 11.23 3.61 -6.05
CA GLU A 80 10.59 2.65 -5.12
C GLU A 80 9.88 3.31 -3.94
N ALA A 81 10.40 4.42 -3.41
CA ALA A 81 9.77 5.11 -2.28
C ALA A 81 8.46 5.79 -2.71
N ASP A 82 8.36 6.25 -3.96
CA ASP A 82 7.09 6.77 -4.52
C ASP A 82 6.03 5.67 -4.59
N TRP A 83 6.40 4.44 -4.96
CA TRP A 83 5.48 3.29 -5.01
C TRP A 83 5.01 2.86 -3.61
N PHE A 84 5.93 2.79 -2.63
CA PHE A 84 5.54 2.51 -1.24
C PHE A 84 4.62 3.61 -0.69
N ALA A 85 4.94 4.88 -0.94
CA ALA A 85 4.12 6.02 -0.51
C ALA A 85 2.71 5.93 -1.10
N ALA A 86 2.59 5.66 -2.41
CA ALA A 86 1.30 5.50 -3.06
C ALA A 86 0.48 4.35 -2.49
N ARG A 87 1.10 3.20 -2.21
CA ARG A 87 0.43 2.06 -1.56
C ARG A 87 -0.07 2.42 -0.16
N ILE A 88 0.70 3.20 0.62
CA ILE A 88 0.26 3.68 1.95
C ILE A 88 -1.01 4.52 1.82
N ILE A 89 -1.03 5.47 0.89
CA ILE A 89 -2.17 6.38 0.68
C ILE A 89 -3.39 5.61 0.16
N VAL A 90 -3.22 4.87 -0.94
CA VAL A 90 -4.34 4.23 -1.64
C VAL A 90 -4.90 3.06 -0.85
N LEU A 91 -4.04 2.18 -0.35
CA LEU A 91 -4.47 0.95 0.33
C LEU A 91 -4.53 1.08 1.85
N ASN A 92 -4.28 2.28 2.40
CA ASN A 92 -4.21 2.49 3.85
C ASN A 92 -3.30 1.46 4.55
N VAL A 93 -2.12 1.19 3.96
CA VAL A 93 -1.18 0.20 4.50
C VAL A 93 -0.69 0.67 5.87
N ARG A 94 -0.69 -0.25 6.84
CA ARG A 94 -0.15 -0.04 8.19
C ARG A 94 1.11 -0.84 8.43
N HIS A 95 1.24 -2.00 7.80
CA HIS A 95 2.47 -2.79 7.86
C HIS A 95 2.86 -3.31 6.50
N PHE A 96 4.15 -3.21 6.16
CA PHE A 96 4.75 -3.96 5.06
C PHE A 96 5.57 -5.11 5.63
N HIS A 97 5.36 -6.30 5.11
CA HIS A 97 6.08 -7.50 5.52
C HIS A 97 7.41 -7.60 4.75
N LEU A 98 8.42 -6.93 5.27
CA LEU A 98 9.71 -6.68 4.62
C LEU A 98 10.91 -7.11 5.48
N ASN A 99 12.08 -7.18 4.85
CA ASN A 99 13.34 -7.18 5.58
C ASN A 99 13.60 -5.81 6.22
N VAL A 100 14.05 -5.80 7.48
CA VAL A 100 14.37 -4.57 8.24
C VAL A 100 15.40 -3.66 7.56
N ARG A 101 16.24 -4.19 6.65
CA ARG A 101 17.17 -3.39 5.83
C ARG A 101 16.47 -2.36 4.94
N LEU A 102 15.18 -2.54 4.64
CA LEU A 102 14.37 -1.59 3.87
C LEU A 102 13.81 -0.44 4.74
N ALA A 103 14.16 -0.36 6.03
CA ALA A 103 13.69 0.71 6.91
C ALA A 103 13.98 2.13 6.39
N PRO A 104 15.16 2.45 5.85
CA PRO A 104 15.42 3.78 5.28
C PRO A 104 14.51 4.10 4.09
N MET A 105 14.24 3.11 3.23
CA MET A 105 13.34 3.26 2.09
C MET A 105 11.90 3.50 2.56
N LEU A 106 11.42 2.74 3.55
CA LEU A 106 10.08 2.95 4.11
C LEU A 106 9.95 4.28 4.84
N HIS A 107 11.02 4.75 5.50
CA HIS A 107 11.03 6.07 6.12
C HIS A 107 10.85 7.18 5.08
N LEU A 108 11.60 7.13 3.98
CA LEU A 108 11.44 8.07 2.87
C LEU A 108 10.04 7.99 2.24
N ALA A 109 9.50 6.78 2.08
CA ALA A 109 8.14 6.60 1.57
C ALA A 109 7.08 7.21 2.50
N ASN A 110 7.22 7.03 3.82
CA ASN A 110 6.33 7.66 4.80
C ASN A 110 6.42 9.19 4.75
N GLN A 111 7.62 9.77 4.64
CA GLN A 111 7.79 11.23 4.51
C GLN A 111 7.07 11.76 3.27
N ARG A 112 7.22 11.09 2.12
CA ARG A 112 6.56 11.50 0.87
C ARG A 112 5.04 11.33 0.95
N ALA A 113 4.56 10.24 1.54
CA ALA A 113 3.14 10.01 1.77
C ALA A 113 2.53 11.07 2.72
N GLU A 114 3.24 11.43 3.78
CA GLU A 114 2.83 12.48 4.72
C GLU A 114 2.69 13.83 4.03
N GLN A 115 3.70 14.24 3.25
CA GLN A 115 3.67 15.49 2.49
C GLN A 115 2.52 15.51 1.49
N PHE A 116 2.32 14.42 0.75
CA PHE A 116 1.21 14.28 -0.19
C PHE A 116 -0.14 14.36 0.52
N ALA A 117 -0.32 13.61 1.61
CA ALA A 117 -1.55 13.61 2.37
C ALA A 117 -1.87 14.99 2.96
N ALA A 118 -0.87 15.69 3.50
CA ALA A 118 -1.03 17.05 4.00
C ALA A 118 -1.42 18.05 2.90
N HIS A 119 -0.89 17.90 1.68
CA HIS A 119 -1.22 18.78 0.56
C HIS A 119 -2.69 18.62 0.09
N TYR A 120 -3.24 17.41 0.20
CA TYR A 120 -4.59 17.08 -0.26
C TYR A 120 -5.59 16.86 0.89
N ASP A 121 -5.27 17.27 2.13
CA ASP A 121 -6.09 17.09 3.33
C ASP A 121 -6.57 15.63 3.57
N LEU A 122 -5.71 14.66 3.26
CA LEU A 122 -5.99 13.24 3.43
C LEU A 122 -5.57 12.76 4.83
N PRO A 123 -6.32 11.83 5.46
CA PRO A 123 -5.88 11.21 6.70
C PRO A 123 -4.63 10.35 6.45
N PHE A 124 -3.62 10.53 7.30
CA PHE A 124 -2.36 9.80 7.19
C PHE A 124 -1.97 9.11 8.49
N MET A 125 -1.42 7.90 8.33
CA MET A 125 -0.74 7.17 9.39
C MET A 125 0.47 6.45 8.76
N PRO A 126 1.68 6.61 9.32
CA PRO A 126 2.87 6.00 8.75
C PRO A 126 2.80 4.48 8.83
N ALA A 127 3.26 3.81 7.78
CA ALA A 127 3.40 2.37 7.76
C ALA A 127 4.69 1.93 8.45
N GLN A 128 4.67 0.71 9.01
CA GLN A 128 5.80 0.12 9.71
C GLN A 128 6.29 -1.15 9.01
N ILE A 129 7.55 -1.52 9.24
CA ILE A 129 8.02 -2.85 8.83
C ILE A 129 7.52 -3.86 9.85
N ARG A 130 6.83 -4.89 9.36
CA ARG A 130 6.69 -6.15 10.08
C ARG A 130 7.75 -7.11 9.56
N PRO A 131 8.72 -7.53 10.39
CA PRO A 131 9.74 -8.46 9.96
C PRO A 131 9.10 -9.73 9.42
N SER A 132 9.39 -10.06 8.17
CA SER A 132 8.97 -11.31 7.55
C SER A 132 10.22 -12.05 7.09
N LEU A 133 10.34 -13.31 7.51
CA LEU A 133 11.33 -14.20 6.93
C LEU A 133 10.91 -14.42 5.46
N HIS A 134 11.75 -14.04 4.50
CA HIS A 134 11.51 -14.23 3.05
C HIS A 134 11.59 -15.70 2.63
N GLN A 135 11.24 -16.65 3.50
CA GLN A 135 11.33 -18.07 3.16
C GLN A 135 10.32 -18.39 2.05
N LYS A 136 10.84 -18.45 0.81
CA LYS A 136 10.15 -18.85 -0.42
C LYS A 136 9.14 -17.87 -1.01
N ARG A 137 9.17 -16.57 -0.67
CA ARG A 137 8.30 -15.58 -1.35
C ARG A 137 8.85 -15.29 -2.77
N PRO A 138 8.07 -15.53 -3.84
CA PRO A 138 8.46 -15.18 -5.20
C PRO A 138 8.71 -13.68 -5.39
N ASN A 139 9.51 -13.35 -6.41
CA ASN A 139 9.74 -11.96 -6.80
C ASN A 139 8.43 -11.33 -7.29
N GLY A 140 8.17 -10.08 -6.90
CA GLY A 140 6.95 -9.37 -7.27
C GLY A 140 5.74 -9.65 -6.37
N ILE A 141 5.94 -10.28 -5.21
CA ILE A 141 4.90 -10.38 -4.17
C ILE A 141 5.23 -9.45 -2.99
N LEU A 142 4.27 -8.62 -2.64
CA LEU A 142 4.31 -7.75 -1.47
C LEU A 142 3.16 -8.07 -0.52
N LEU A 143 3.50 -8.59 0.67
CA LEU A 143 2.53 -8.78 1.75
C LEU A 143 2.39 -7.51 2.58
N MET A 144 1.15 -7.13 2.86
CA MET A 144 0.80 -5.89 3.55
C MET A 144 -0.36 -6.12 4.51
N ASP A 145 -0.38 -5.41 5.63
CA ASP A 145 -1.57 -5.31 6.46
C ASP A 145 -2.22 -3.94 6.22
N CYS A 146 -3.43 -3.95 5.67
CA CYS A 146 -4.14 -2.78 5.16
C CYS A 146 -5.34 -2.45 6.05
N ALA A 147 -5.56 -1.17 6.35
CA ALA A 147 -6.74 -0.70 7.08
C ALA A 147 -7.93 -0.44 6.14
N ILE A 148 -8.23 -1.42 5.28
CA ILE A 148 -9.33 -1.42 4.32
C ILE A 148 -10.48 -2.31 4.79
N THR A 149 -11.69 -2.02 4.35
CA THR A 149 -12.87 -2.84 4.61
C THR A 149 -13.07 -3.90 3.54
N GLY A 150 -14.10 -4.73 3.68
CA GLY A 150 -14.45 -5.78 2.73
C GLY A 150 -13.75 -7.11 2.99
N THR A 151 -14.33 -8.17 2.46
CA THR A 151 -13.82 -9.54 2.58
C THR A 151 -12.93 -9.89 1.38
N ALA A 152 -11.97 -10.80 1.59
CA ALA A 152 -11.20 -11.37 0.50
C ALA A 152 -12.08 -12.29 -0.37
N HIS A 153 -11.79 -12.30 -1.67
CA HIS A 153 -12.35 -13.26 -2.61
C HIS A 153 -11.26 -14.21 -3.09
N GLU A 154 -11.61 -15.47 -3.36
CA GLU A 154 -10.65 -16.49 -3.81
C GLU A 154 -10.03 -16.17 -5.17
N ASN A 155 -10.79 -15.49 -6.04
CA ASN A 155 -10.35 -15.14 -7.39
C ASN A 155 -9.64 -13.76 -7.41
N LEU A 156 -8.41 -13.74 -7.93
CA LEU A 156 -7.59 -12.52 -8.08
C LEU A 156 -8.32 -11.36 -8.76
N LEU A 157 -9.03 -11.63 -9.87
CA LEU A 157 -9.72 -10.61 -10.67
C LEU A 157 -10.88 -10.02 -9.87
N GLU A 158 -11.70 -10.87 -9.26
CA GLU A 158 -12.85 -10.45 -8.45
C GLU A 158 -12.39 -9.69 -7.22
N ASN A 159 -11.35 -10.18 -6.54
CA ASN A 159 -10.81 -9.55 -5.35
C ASN A 159 -10.23 -8.16 -5.65
N SER A 160 -9.49 -8.03 -6.76
CA SER A 160 -8.94 -6.73 -7.20
C SER A 160 -10.03 -5.75 -7.59
N ARG A 161 -11.10 -6.22 -8.28
CA ARG A 161 -12.27 -5.38 -8.62
C ARG A 161 -13.04 -4.94 -7.39
N ALA A 162 -13.30 -5.86 -6.46
CA ALA A 162 -13.99 -5.57 -5.21
C ALA A 162 -13.22 -4.55 -4.38
N LEU A 163 -11.89 -4.71 -4.28
CA LEU A 163 -11.05 -3.75 -3.60
C LEU A 163 -11.09 -2.38 -4.29
N ARG A 164 -10.92 -2.33 -5.61
CA ARG A 164 -10.97 -1.06 -6.36
C ARG A 164 -12.28 -0.30 -6.13
N ALA A 165 -13.41 -0.99 -6.08
CA ALA A 165 -14.71 -0.35 -5.79
C ALA A 165 -14.77 0.34 -4.41
N LEU A 166 -13.93 -0.07 -3.46
CA LEU A 166 -13.80 0.58 -2.15
C LEU A 166 -12.89 1.81 -2.21
N LEU A 167 -11.93 1.85 -3.13
CA LEU A 167 -10.95 2.93 -3.28
C LEU A 167 -11.53 4.18 -3.95
N PHE A 168 -12.52 4.03 -4.83
CA PHE A 168 -13.25 5.14 -5.49
C PHE A 168 -13.98 6.09 -4.54
N LYS A 169 -13.98 5.83 -3.23
CA LYS A 169 -14.58 6.70 -2.21
C LYS A 169 -13.57 7.60 -1.50
N ILE A 170 -12.28 7.50 -1.86
CA ILE A 170 -11.15 8.15 -1.16
C ILE A 170 -10.43 9.18 -2.05
N VAL A 171 -10.65 9.14 -3.38
CA VAL A 171 -10.07 10.07 -4.38
C VAL A 171 -11.19 10.81 -5.09
#